data_AF-A0A183LNB1-F1
#
_entry.id   AF-A0A183LNB1-F1
#
_cell.length_a   1.000
_cell.length_b   1.000
_cell.length_c   1.000
_cell.angle_alpha   90.00
_cell.angle_beta   90.00
_cell.angle_gamma   90.00
#
_symmetry.space_group_name_H-M   'P 1'
#
loop_
_entity.id
_entity.type
_entity.pdbx_description
1 polymer ?
#
loop_
_entity_poly.entity_id
_entity_poly.type
_entity_poly.pdbx_seq_one_letter_code
_entity_poly.pdbx_strand_id
1 'polypeptide(L)'
;MPIYLSPGLAYGSVIIEHCMRIAQNKVKQMKHHKEDFQLQSEKKDLMELYVKHFAMALRDILLEPFLCDRQATPHGYIFGKSYQSSDEGLRTYEEFHPFIFEQYRDKPHLVFDSFNKAVDAYFSKIESQKTLEQISRNEQKANRKVENIKKDQERRLMLLKTEQELDMQKAYLLEANRRLVDNIIIMINHALSNQIDWKELELIVEDAKQRDDPLACHIVKLKLQTSQAVIRLK
;
A
#
# COMPACT_ATOMS: atom_id res chain seq x y z
N MET A 1 -42.69 -19.67 -9.60
CA MET A 1 -42.61 -18.34 -8.98
C MET A 1 -41.27 -18.22 -8.28
N PRO A 2 -40.35 -17.37 -8.77
CA PRO A 2 -39.09 -17.09 -8.09
C PRO A 2 -39.36 -16.25 -6.84
N ILE A 3 -39.01 -16.80 -5.67
CA ILE A 3 -39.18 -16.18 -4.37
C ILE A 3 -38.07 -15.13 -4.21
N TYR A 4 -38.35 -13.87 -4.57
CA TYR A 4 -37.45 -12.74 -4.32
C TYR A 4 -37.57 -12.30 -2.85
N LEU A 5 -36.98 -13.05 -1.92
CA LEU A 5 -36.78 -12.60 -0.53
C LEU A 5 -35.48 -11.74 -0.36
N SER A 6 -34.77 -11.46 -1.46
CA SER A 6 -33.33 -11.19 -1.43
C SER A 6 -32.83 -9.77 -1.16
N PRO A 7 -33.52 -8.64 -1.43
CA PRO A 7 -32.89 -7.33 -1.19
C PRO A 7 -33.43 -6.56 0.04
N GLY A 8 -34.62 -6.92 0.57
CA GLY A 8 -35.31 -6.10 1.57
C GLY A 8 -35.10 -6.52 3.02
N LEU A 9 -34.69 -7.77 3.29
CA LEU A 9 -34.43 -8.28 4.64
C LEU A 9 -32.94 -8.50 4.84
N ALA A 10 -32.38 -7.97 5.93
CA ALA A 10 -30.96 -8.06 6.27
C ALA A 10 -30.42 -9.51 6.33
N TYR A 11 -31.28 -10.49 6.63
CA TYR A 11 -30.93 -11.92 6.69
C TYR A 11 -31.52 -12.75 5.53
N GLY A 12 -32.10 -12.13 4.50
CA GLY A 12 -32.84 -12.82 3.46
C GLY A 12 -32.04 -13.90 2.74
N SER A 13 -30.82 -13.59 2.30
CA SER A 13 -29.94 -14.55 1.62
C SER A 13 -29.53 -15.72 2.52
N VAL A 14 -29.15 -15.42 3.76
CA VAL A 14 -28.68 -16.38 4.77
C VAL A 14 -29.78 -17.37 5.15
N ILE A 15 -31.00 -16.87 5.38
CA ILE A 15 -32.16 -17.71 5.70
C ILE A 15 -32.53 -18.60 4.52
N ILE A 16 -32.53 -18.07 3.29
CA ILE A 16 -32.81 -18.87 2.09
C ILE A 16 -31.78 -19.99 1.96
N GLU A 17 -30.49 -19.68 2.10
CA GLU A 17 -29.43 -20.69 2.01
C GLU A 17 -29.54 -21.77 3.09
N HIS A 18 -29.82 -21.37 4.34
CA HIS A 18 -30.12 -22.31 5.42
C HIS A 18 -31.28 -23.24 5.06
N CYS A 19 -32.42 -22.69 4.62
CA CYS A 19 -33.61 -23.46 4.28
C CYS A 19 -33.35 -24.41 3.10
N MET A 20 -32.58 -23.96 2.11
CA MET A 20 -32.16 -24.79 0.98
C MET A 20 -31.29 -25.97 1.45
N ARG A 21 -30.30 -25.74 2.31
CA ARG A 21 -29.41 -26.80 2.83
C ARG A 21 -30.19 -27.84 3.64
N ILE A 22 -31.11 -27.42 4.50
CA ILE A 22 -31.98 -28.34 5.25
C ILE A 22 -32.85 -29.17 4.31
N ALA A 23 -33.51 -28.53 3.34
CA ALA A 23 -34.36 -29.22 2.38
C ALA A 23 -33.56 -30.21 1.52
N GLN A 24 -32.36 -29.83 1.07
CA GLN A 24 -31.45 -30.70 0.33
C GLN A 24 -30.99 -31.91 1.16
N ASN A 25 -30.63 -31.70 2.43
CA ASN A 25 -30.20 -32.78 3.31
C ASN A 25 -31.33 -33.80 3.55
N LYS A 26 -32.56 -33.33 3.81
CA LYS A 26 -33.73 -34.20 4.00
C LYS A 26 -34.09 -34.98 2.73
N VAL A 27 -34.01 -34.35 1.56
CA VAL A 27 -34.26 -35.03 0.27
C VAL A 27 -33.17 -36.06 -0.05
N LYS A 28 -31.90 -35.79 0.27
CA LYS A 28 -30.78 -36.74 0.09
C LYS A 28 -30.92 -37.97 0.99
N GLN A 29 -31.29 -37.79 2.26
CA GLN A 29 -31.51 -38.90 3.19
C GLN A 29 -32.62 -39.85 2.73
N MET A 30 -33.68 -39.32 2.10
CA MET A 30 -34.78 -40.13 1.54
C MET A 30 -34.40 -40.89 0.26
N LYS A 31 -33.50 -40.35 -0.58
CA LYS A 31 -33.02 -41.04 -1.80
C LYS A 31 -32.22 -42.30 -1.47
N HIS A 32 -31.42 -42.28 -0.41
CA HIS A 32 -30.71 -43.47 0.07
C HIS A 32 -31.64 -44.58 0.60
N HIS A 33 -32.91 -44.27 0.87
CA HIS A 33 -33.90 -45.25 1.35
C HIS A 33 -34.79 -45.84 0.23
N LYS A 34 -34.71 -45.34 -1.01
CA LYS A 34 -35.61 -45.71 -2.11
C LYS A 34 -34.82 -45.90 -3.41
N GLU A 35 -33.85 -46.81 -3.44
CA GLU A 35 -33.12 -47.13 -4.69
C GLU A 35 -33.93 -48.00 -5.68
N ASP A 36 -35.16 -48.42 -5.36
CA ASP A 36 -36.01 -49.22 -6.25
C ASP A 36 -37.39 -48.57 -6.52
N PHE A 37 -37.54 -47.62 -7.48
CA PHE A 37 -38.70 -47.52 -8.40
C PHE A 37 -38.63 -46.37 -9.44
N GLN A 38 -39.55 -46.34 -10.42
CA GLN A 38 -39.53 -45.59 -11.70
C GLN A 38 -39.19 -44.06 -11.73
N LEU A 39 -38.21 -43.73 -12.59
CA LEU A 39 -37.55 -42.44 -12.87
C LEU A 39 -38.35 -41.21 -13.39
N GLN A 40 -39.68 -41.27 -13.59
CA GLN A 40 -40.43 -40.13 -14.17
C GLN A 40 -41.50 -39.52 -13.25
N SER A 41 -42.13 -40.30 -12.35
CA SER A 41 -43.01 -39.76 -11.30
C SER A 41 -42.19 -39.13 -10.17
N GLU A 42 -41.02 -39.70 -9.87
CA GLU A 42 -40.16 -39.31 -8.77
C GLU A 42 -39.71 -37.84 -8.80
N LYS A 43 -39.48 -37.26 -9.98
CA LYS A 43 -38.98 -35.88 -10.08
C LYS A 43 -40.00 -34.85 -9.57
N LYS A 44 -41.30 -35.09 -9.79
CA LYS A 44 -42.37 -34.21 -9.28
C LYS A 44 -42.51 -34.39 -7.77
N ASP A 45 -42.49 -35.63 -7.30
CA ASP A 45 -42.62 -35.96 -5.87
C ASP A 45 -41.43 -35.45 -5.05
N LEU A 46 -40.21 -35.52 -5.61
CA LEU A 46 -38.99 -34.96 -5.00
C LEU A 46 -39.02 -33.44 -4.91
N MET A 47 -39.55 -32.76 -5.93
CA MET A 47 -39.72 -31.31 -5.93
C MET A 47 -40.78 -30.87 -4.91
N GLU A 48 -41.90 -31.60 -4.81
CA GLU A 48 -42.92 -31.33 -3.79
C GLU A 48 -42.38 -31.53 -2.37
N LEU A 49 -41.61 -32.60 -2.15
CA LEU A 49 -40.95 -32.88 -0.88
C LEU A 49 -39.92 -31.79 -0.52
N TYR A 50 -39.14 -31.31 -1.49
CA TYR A 50 -38.20 -30.22 -1.31
C TYR A 50 -38.90 -28.93 -0.89
N VAL A 51 -39.97 -28.54 -1.60
CA VAL A 51 -40.74 -27.33 -1.29
C VAL A 51 -41.36 -27.43 0.10
N LYS A 52 -41.90 -28.61 0.48
CA LYS A 52 -42.45 -28.85 1.81
C LYS A 52 -41.40 -28.67 2.90
N HIS A 53 -40.22 -29.29 2.75
CA HIS A 53 -39.14 -29.15 3.74
C HIS A 53 -38.54 -27.76 3.79
N PHE A 54 -38.45 -27.06 2.66
CA PHE A 54 -38.05 -25.66 2.61
C PHE A 54 -39.02 -24.77 3.37
N ALA A 55 -40.33 -24.92 3.14
CA ALA A 55 -41.37 -24.16 3.83
C ALA A 55 -41.40 -24.44 5.34
N MET A 56 -41.16 -25.70 5.74
CA MET A 56 -41.02 -26.07 7.16
C MET A 56 -39.79 -25.40 7.79
N ALA A 57 -38.62 -25.49 7.16
CA ALA A 57 -37.39 -24.87 7.68
C ALA A 57 -37.54 -23.35 7.82
N LEU A 58 -38.18 -22.70 6.84
CA LEU A 58 -38.45 -21.26 6.88
C LEU A 58 -39.40 -20.91 8.02
N ARG A 59 -40.48 -21.70 8.20
CA ARG A 59 -41.42 -21.53 9.30
C ARG A 59 -40.74 -21.68 10.66
N ASP A 60 -39.90 -22.69 10.81
CA ASP A 60 -39.22 -22.99 12.08
C ASP A 60 -38.33 -21.83 12.49
N ILE A 61 -37.46 -21.33 11.59
CA ILE A 61 -36.56 -20.19 11.86
C ILE A 61 -37.33 -18.90 12.19
N LEU A 62 -38.44 -18.64 11.49
CA LEU A 62 -39.22 -17.42 11.72
C LEU A 62 -40.03 -17.48 13.01
N LEU A 63 -40.41 -18.67 13.49
CA LEU A 63 -41.20 -18.87 14.70
C LEU A 63 -40.35 -19.15 15.95
N GLU A 64 -39.11 -19.61 15.78
CA GLU A 64 -38.14 -19.86 16.85
C GLU A 64 -38.01 -18.68 17.85
N PRO A 65 -37.95 -17.40 17.43
CA PRO A 65 -37.88 -16.27 18.34
C PRO A 65 -39.16 -16.04 19.16
N PHE A 66 -40.31 -16.54 18.70
CA PHE A 66 -41.62 -16.34 19.33
C PHE A 66 -42.04 -17.49 20.25
N LEU A 67 -41.36 -18.64 20.15
CA LEU A 67 -41.60 -19.84 20.96
C LEU A 67 -40.69 -19.90 22.19
N CYS A 68 -39.56 -19.19 22.18
CA CYS A 68 -38.73 -19.04 23.35
C CYS A 68 -39.47 -18.22 24.42
N ASP A 69 -39.63 -18.82 25.60
CA ASP A 69 -40.28 -18.21 26.75
C ASP A 69 -39.72 -16.81 27.02
N ARG A 70 -40.56 -15.86 27.47
CA ARG A 70 -40.24 -14.41 27.60
C ARG A 70 -39.04 -14.07 28.51
N GLN A 71 -38.31 -15.07 29.01
CA GLN A 71 -37.20 -14.97 29.96
C GLN A 71 -35.84 -15.38 29.36
N ALA A 72 -35.76 -16.01 28.18
CA ALA A 72 -34.49 -16.38 27.55
C ALA A 72 -34.07 -15.34 26.50
N THR A 73 -32.99 -14.60 26.74
CA THR A 73 -32.41 -13.74 25.69
C THR A 73 -31.84 -14.60 24.57
N PRO A 74 -32.11 -14.29 23.29
CA PRO A 74 -31.53 -15.04 22.19
C PRO A 74 -30.01 -14.88 22.22
N HIS A 75 -29.31 -16.02 22.24
CA HIS A 75 -27.85 -16.07 22.20
C HIS A 75 -27.33 -15.40 20.92
N GLY A 76 -26.13 -14.86 20.98
CA GLY A 76 -25.45 -14.28 19.82
C GLY A 76 -24.29 -15.16 19.39
N TYR A 77 -24.09 -15.31 18.07
CA TYR A 77 -22.99 -16.09 17.52
C TYR A 77 -22.10 -15.21 16.67
N ILE A 78 -20.79 -15.30 16.88
CA ILE A 78 -19.79 -14.70 15.99
C ILE A 78 -19.02 -15.82 15.31
N PHE A 79 -18.92 -15.76 13.98
CA PHE A 79 -18.19 -16.71 13.16
C PHE A 79 -16.89 -16.08 12.63
N GLY A 80 -15.89 -16.91 12.42
CA GLY A 80 -14.65 -16.45 11.81
C GLY A 80 -13.62 -17.55 11.65
N LYS A 81 -12.35 -17.19 11.79
CA LYS A 81 -11.22 -18.13 11.70
C LYS A 81 -10.64 -18.40 13.08
N SER A 82 -10.55 -19.68 13.46
CA SER A 82 -9.92 -20.08 14.73
C SER A 82 -8.41 -19.93 14.66
N TYR A 83 -7.78 -19.87 15.84
CA TYR A 83 -6.36 -20.16 15.94
C TYR A 83 -6.10 -21.66 15.70
N GLN A 84 -4.97 -22.00 15.08
CA GLN A 84 -4.56 -23.40 14.87
C GLN A 84 -4.11 -24.08 16.17
N SER A 85 -3.82 -23.29 17.19
CA SER A 85 -3.46 -23.70 18.55
C SER A 85 -4.68 -23.63 19.45
N SER A 86 -4.98 -24.73 20.13
CA SER A 86 -6.12 -25.04 21.00
C SER A 86 -6.44 -24.00 22.08
N ASP A 87 -6.91 -22.83 21.67
CA ASP A 87 -7.41 -21.78 22.55
C ASP A 87 -8.76 -21.31 22.02
N GLU A 88 -9.73 -21.13 22.90
CA GLU A 88 -11.15 -20.84 22.62
C GLU A 88 -11.35 -19.42 22.07
N GLY A 89 -10.69 -19.09 20.95
CA GLY A 89 -10.63 -17.75 20.39
C GLY A 89 -10.63 -17.71 18.86
N LEU A 90 -11.35 -16.72 18.32
CA LEU A 90 -11.34 -16.38 16.90
C LEU A 90 -10.24 -15.35 16.61
N ARG A 91 -9.38 -15.64 15.64
CA ARG A 91 -8.32 -14.73 15.14
C ARG A 91 -8.91 -13.52 14.43
N THR A 92 -9.91 -13.77 13.59
CA THR A 92 -10.60 -12.76 12.78
C THR A 92 -12.08 -13.01 12.87
N TYR A 93 -12.84 -11.96 13.14
CA TYR A 93 -14.29 -12.01 13.16
C TYR A 93 -14.77 -11.63 11.77
N GLU A 94 -15.60 -12.47 11.16
CA GLU A 94 -16.06 -12.28 9.78
C GLU A 94 -17.53 -11.92 9.73
N GLU A 95 -18.36 -12.64 10.49
CA GLU A 95 -19.81 -12.46 10.50
C GLU A 95 -20.38 -12.72 11.89
N PHE A 96 -21.55 -12.15 12.17
CA PHE A 96 -22.31 -12.40 13.39
C PHE A 96 -23.77 -12.68 13.04
N HIS A 97 -24.39 -13.64 13.72
CA HIS A 97 -25.77 -14.04 13.49
C HIS A 97 -26.50 -14.33 14.81
N PRO A 98 -27.82 -14.12 14.88
CA PRO A 98 -28.63 -14.43 16.06
C PRO A 98 -28.88 -15.93 16.26
N PHE A 99 -28.68 -16.73 15.21
CA PHE A 99 -28.86 -18.19 15.24
C PHE A 99 -27.70 -18.88 14.52
N ILE A 100 -27.45 -20.15 14.87
CA ILE A 100 -26.51 -20.98 14.13
C ILE A 100 -27.24 -21.50 12.88
N PHE A 101 -26.98 -20.87 11.74
CA PHE A 101 -27.49 -21.40 10.49
C PHE A 101 -26.68 -22.62 10.03
N GLU A 102 -27.32 -23.57 9.35
CA GLU A 102 -26.73 -24.82 8.87
C GLU A 102 -25.47 -24.61 8.01
N GLN A 103 -25.37 -23.48 7.30
CA GLN A 103 -24.18 -23.14 6.52
C GLN A 103 -22.94 -22.74 7.34
N TYR A 104 -23.13 -22.39 8.61
CA TYR A 104 -22.04 -22.05 9.53
C TYR A 104 -21.84 -23.11 10.63
N ARG A 105 -22.60 -24.21 10.61
CA ARG A 105 -22.52 -25.29 11.61
C ARG A 105 -21.11 -25.86 11.76
N ASP A 106 -20.37 -25.94 10.65
CA ASP A 106 -19.00 -26.48 10.61
C ASP A 106 -17.91 -25.39 10.81
N LYS A 107 -18.29 -24.12 10.95
CA LYS A 107 -17.34 -23.01 11.13
C LYS A 107 -17.08 -22.77 12.62
N PRO A 108 -15.84 -22.39 13.00
CA PRO A 108 -15.56 -22.05 14.38
C PRO A 108 -16.32 -20.77 14.74
N HIS A 109 -16.94 -20.80 15.92
CA HIS A 109 -17.81 -19.74 16.39
C HIS A 109 -17.67 -19.50 17.89
N LEU A 110 -17.96 -18.27 18.30
CA LEU A 110 -18.06 -17.86 19.69
C LEU A 110 -19.52 -17.64 20.04
N VAL A 111 -19.92 -18.12 21.22
CA VAL A 111 -21.28 -18.01 21.75
C VAL A 111 -21.32 -16.91 22.81
N PHE A 112 -22.34 -16.07 22.74
CA PHE A 112 -22.60 -15.00 23.69
C PHE A 112 -24.01 -15.11 24.25
N ASP A 113 -24.23 -14.70 25.50
CA ASP A 113 -25.54 -14.78 26.19
C ASP A 113 -26.65 -13.98 25.49
N SER A 114 -26.27 -12.97 24.69
CA SER A 114 -27.19 -12.11 23.97
C SER A 114 -26.63 -11.71 22.63
N PHE A 115 -27.49 -11.63 21.62
CA PHE A 115 -27.14 -11.08 20.32
C PHE A 115 -26.53 -9.67 20.40
N ASN A 116 -27.04 -8.79 21.26
CA ASN A 116 -26.48 -7.44 21.43
C ASN A 116 -25.02 -7.49 21.91
N LYS A 117 -24.69 -8.39 22.86
CA LYS A 117 -23.31 -8.58 23.33
C LYS A 117 -22.39 -9.06 22.20
N ALA A 118 -22.87 -9.95 21.33
CA ALA A 118 -22.11 -10.40 20.17
C ALA A 118 -21.86 -9.26 19.16
N VAL A 119 -22.87 -8.42 18.91
CA VAL A 119 -22.75 -7.24 18.04
C VAL A 119 -21.71 -6.26 18.59
N ASP A 120 -21.82 -5.91 19.88
CA ASP A 120 -20.89 -4.99 20.53
C ASP A 120 -19.46 -5.51 20.49
N ALA A 121 -19.25 -6.80 20.80
CA ALA A 121 -17.94 -7.44 20.73
C ALA A 121 -17.39 -7.48 19.29
N TYR A 122 -18.26 -7.71 18.30
CA TYR A 122 -17.88 -7.73 16.89
C TYR A 122 -17.36 -6.37 16.41
N PHE A 123 -18.15 -5.32 16.62
CA PHE A 123 -17.77 -3.98 16.19
C PHE A 123 -16.57 -3.45 16.98
N SER A 124 -16.48 -3.74 18.29
CA SER A 124 -15.29 -3.42 19.09
C SER A 124 -14.02 -4.02 18.49
N LYS A 125 -14.07 -5.29 18.04
CA LYS A 125 -12.91 -5.95 17.42
C LYS A 125 -12.55 -5.33 16.06
N ILE A 126 -13.53 -5.10 15.20
CA ILE A 126 -13.31 -4.49 13.88
C ILE A 126 -12.75 -3.07 14.01
N GLU A 127 -13.27 -2.26 14.94
CA GLU A 127 -12.77 -0.92 15.21
C GLU A 127 -11.34 -0.93 15.76
N SER A 128 -11.03 -1.86 16.66
CA SER A 128 -9.66 -2.03 17.17
C SER A 128 -8.68 -2.36 16.04
N GLN A 129 -9.05 -3.25 15.11
CA GLN A 129 -8.23 -3.61 13.96
C GLN A 129 -8.02 -2.42 13.02
N LYS A 130 -9.08 -1.68 12.69
CA LYS A 130 -9.00 -0.47 11.87
C LYS A 130 -8.09 0.59 12.50
N THR A 131 -8.18 0.77 13.82
CA THR A 131 -7.35 1.73 14.56
C THR A 131 -5.88 1.33 14.49
N LEU A 132 -5.55 0.05 14.72
CA LEU A 132 -4.19 -0.47 14.60
C LEU A 132 -3.62 -0.30 13.19
N GLU A 133 -4.41 -0.59 12.16
CA GLU A 133 -4.01 -0.35 10.77
C GLU A 133 -3.72 1.12 10.50
N GLN A 134 -4.55 2.02 11.03
CA GLN A 134 -4.37 3.45 10.85
C GLN A 134 -3.10 3.96 11.56
N ILE A 135 -2.83 3.48 12.77
CA ILE A 135 -1.59 3.78 13.50
C ILE A 135 -0.37 3.31 12.69
N SER A 136 -0.36 2.05 12.24
CA SER A 136 0.72 1.49 11.42
C SER A 136 0.96 2.28 10.13
N ARG A 137 -0.11 2.69 9.43
CA ARG A 137 -0.01 3.55 8.24
C ARG A 137 0.60 4.92 8.56
N ASN A 138 0.24 5.50 9.70
CA ASN A 138 0.78 6.79 10.14
C ASN A 138 2.26 6.68 10.52
N GLU A 139 2.64 5.63 11.24
CA GLU A 139 4.04 5.33 11.56
C GLU A 139 4.88 5.15 10.30
N GLN A 140 4.41 4.37 9.33
CA GLN A 140 5.09 4.20 8.05
C GLN A 140 5.26 5.51 7.30
N LYS A 141 4.25 6.38 7.30
CA LYS A 141 4.35 7.72 6.68
C LYS A 141 5.37 8.60 7.40
N ALA A 142 5.40 8.59 8.73
CA ALA A 142 6.37 9.34 9.51
C ALA A 142 7.80 8.84 9.23
N ASN A 143 8.02 7.52 9.27
CA ASN A 143 9.32 6.91 8.99
C ASN A 143 9.82 7.24 7.57
N ARG A 144 8.94 7.18 6.57
CA ARG A 144 9.28 7.57 5.19
C ARG A 144 9.71 9.03 5.08
N LYS A 145 9.07 9.94 5.81
CA LYS A 145 9.47 11.36 5.83
C LYS A 145 10.87 11.52 6.42
N VAL A 146 11.15 10.85 7.53
CA VAL A 146 12.48 10.88 8.19
C VAL A 146 13.55 10.33 7.24
N GLU A 147 13.31 9.18 6.62
CA GLU A 147 14.22 8.58 5.63
C GLU A 147 14.50 9.50 4.44
N ASN A 148 13.47 10.17 3.92
CA ASN A 148 13.63 11.10 2.81
C ASN A 148 14.49 12.32 3.21
N ILE A 149 14.26 12.88 4.40
CA ILE A 149 15.06 13.99 4.93
C ILE A 149 16.52 13.56 5.11
N LYS A 150 16.74 12.39 5.70
CA LYS A 150 18.10 11.84 5.90
C LYS A 150 18.83 11.68 4.58
N LYS A 151 18.20 11.08 3.57
CA LYS A 151 18.79 10.90 2.23
C LYS A 151 19.07 12.23 1.53
N ASP A 152 18.21 13.23 1.70
CA ASP A 152 18.44 14.56 1.14
C ASP A 152 19.64 15.25 1.80
N GLN A 153 19.75 15.16 3.13
CA GLN A 153 20.91 15.69 3.87
C GLN A 153 22.20 14.98 3.48
N GLU A 154 22.21 13.65 3.39
CA GLU A 154 23.36 12.88 2.92
C GLU A 154 23.79 13.30 1.51
N ARG A 155 22.83 13.48 0.59
CA ARG A 155 23.13 13.96 -0.77
C ARG A 155 23.75 15.35 -0.76
N ARG A 156 23.19 16.29 0.01
CA ARG A 156 23.74 17.65 0.13
C ARG A 156 25.15 17.64 0.71
N LEU A 157 25.40 16.83 1.74
CA LEU A 157 26.73 16.67 2.32
C LEU A 157 27.73 16.09 1.31
N MET A 158 27.33 15.10 0.51
CA MET A 158 28.19 14.53 -0.53
C MET A 158 28.52 15.57 -1.61
N LEU A 159 27.53 16.33 -2.07
CA LEU A 159 27.76 17.39 -3.06
C LEU A 159 28.72 18.47 -2.53
N LEU A 160 28.50 18.95 -1.30
CA LEU A 160 29.37 19.94 -0.67
C LEU A 160 30.80 19.41 -0.49
N LYS A 161 30.97 18.15 -0.12
CA LYS A 161 32.30 17.52 -0.05
C LYS A 161 32.99 17.46 -1.41
N THR A 162 32.26 17.07 -2.47
CA THR A 162 32.83 17.03 -3.81
C THR A 162 33.20 18.42 -4.32
N GLU A 163 32.39 19.45 -4.03
CA GLU A 163 32.69 20.84 -4.37
C GLU A 163 33.93 21.34 -3.62
N GLN A 164 34.00 21.04 -2.31
CA GLN A 164 35.17 21.36 -1.49
C GLN A 164 36.45 20.69 -2.02
N GLU A 165 36.39 19.42 -2.42
CA GLU A 165 37.54 18.70 -2.95
C GLU A 165 37.99 19.28 -4.29
N LEU A 166 37.04 19.62 -5.17
CA LEU A 166 37.35 20.32 -6.43
C LEU A 166 37.98 21.69 -6.18
N ASP A 167 37.48 22.45 -5.20
CA ASP A 167 38.03 23.76 -4.87
C ASP A 167 39.41 23.67 -4.22
N MET A 168 39.65 22.66 -3.38
CA MET A 168 41.00 22.36 -2.88
C MET A 168 41.96 22.01 -4.01
N GLN A 169 41.53 21.19 -4.99
CA GLN A 169 42.36 20.88 -6.15
C GLN A 169 42.67 22.12 -7.00
N LYS A 170 41.67 23.00 -7.21
CA LYS A 170 41.89 24.27 -7.91
C LYS A 170 42.86 25.16 -7.15
N ALA A 171 42.70 25.30 -5.83
CA ALA A 171 43.59 26.09 -4.99
C ALA A 171 45.02 25.55 -5.04
N TYR A 172 45.19 24.23 -4.94
CA TYR A 172 46.48 23.57 -5.06
C TYR A 172 47.16 23.85 -6.41
N LEU A 173 46.43 23.71 -7.53
CA LEU A 173 46.95 24.01 -8.86
C LEU A 173 47.33 25.50 -9.02
N LEU A 174 46.56 26.39 -8.40
CA LEU A 174 46.83 27.83 -8.41
C LEU A 174 48.08 28.17 -7.58
N GLU A 175 48.26 27.56 -6.41
CA GLU A 175 49.45 27.73 -5.59
C GLU A 175 50.71 27.21 -6.29
N ALA A 176 50.63 26.01 -6.88
CA ALA A 176 51.74 25.42 -7.62
C ALA A 176 52.16 26.27 -8.83
N ASN A 177 51.20 26.85 -9.53
CA ASN A 177 51.42 27.67 -10.74
C ASN A 177 51.37 29.18 -10.47
N ARG A 178 51.51 29.62 -9.22
CA ARG A 178 51.31 31.02 -8.80
C ARG A 178 52.04 32.05 -9.67
N ARG A 179 53.35 31.84 -9.90
CA ARG A 179 54.19 32.76 -10.68
C ARG A 179 53.69 32.93 -12.11
N LEU A 180 53.23 31.84 -12.72
CA LEU A 180 52.72 31.82 -14.07
C LEU A 180 51.39 32.58 -14.16
N VAL A 181 50.49 32.35 -13.21
CA VAL A 181 49.21 33.07 -13.13
C VAL A 181 49.43 34.57 -12.94
N ASP A 182 50.31 34.97 -12.01
CA ASP A 182 50.64 36.38 -11.75
C ASP A 182 51.21 37.04 -13.03
N ASN A 183 52.11 36.36 -13.75
CA ASN A 183 52.68 36.88 -15.00
C ASN A 183 51.63 37.07 -16.10
N ILE A 184 50.70 36.11 -16.25
CA ILE A 184 49.60 36.23 -17.23
C ILE A 184 48.69 37.41 -16.86
N ILE A 185 48.38 37.60 -15.57
CA ILE A 185 47.59 38.75 -15.10
C ILE A 185 48.29 40.07 -15.45
N ILE A 186 49.60 40.17 -15.18
CA ILE A 186 50.39 41.37 -15.50
C ILE A 186 50.39 41.63 -17.02
N MET A 187 50.59 40.60 -17.83
CA MET A 187 50.58 40.70 -19.30
C MET A 187 49.23 41.21 -19.82
N ILE A 188 48.12 40.62 -19.35
CA ILE A 188 46.77 41.03 -19.76
C ILE A 188 46.48 42.46 -19.29
N ASN A 189 46.81 42.82 -18.06
CA ASN A 189 46.60 44.16 -17.53
C ASN A 189 47.44 45.21 -18.29
N HIS A 190 48.68 44.87 -18.64
CA HIS A 190 49.52 45.73 -19.47
C HIS A 190 48.90 45.96 -20.85
N ALA A 191 48.42 44.90 -21.51
CA ALA A 191 47.74 45.03 -22.80
C ALA A 191 46.47 45.90 -22.71
N LEU A 192 45.67 45.72 -21.65
CA LEU A 192 44.49 46.55 -21.39
C LEU A 192 44.86 48.01 -21.11
N SER A 193 45.96 48.28 -20.38
CA SER A 193 46.42 49.65 -20.14
C SER A 193 46.87 50.38 -21.41
N ASN A 194 47.28 49.61 -22.42
CA ASN A 194 47.65 50.13 -23.75
C ASN A 194 46.44 50.29 -24.69
N GLN A 195 45.21 50.20 -24.16
CA GLN A 195 43.96 50.33 -24.93
C GLN A 195 43.79 49.30 -26.05
N ILE A 196 44.45 48.14 -25.93
CA ILE A 196 44.30 47.03 -26.88
C ILE A 196 42.92 46.41 -26.66
N ASP A 197 42.09 46.40 -27.70
CA ASP A 197 40.79 45.72 -27.65
C ASP A 197 41.01 44.21 -27.55
N TRP A 198 40.11 43.53 -26.86
CA TRP A 198 40.24 42.11 -26.59
C TRP A 198 40.27 41.23 -27.86
N LYS A 199 39.68 41.69 -28.97
CA LYS A 199 39.79 41.01 -30.27
C LYS A 199 41.22 41.05 -30.81
N GLU A 200 41.89 42.18 -30.64
CA GLU A 200 43.29 42.33 -31.01
C GLU A 200 44.18 41.55 -30.04
N LEU A 201 43.83 41.53 -28.75
CA LEU A 201 44.52 40.73 -27.75
C LEU A 201 44.46 39.23 -28.06
N GLU A 202 43.30 38.72 -28.51
CA GLU A 202 43.15 37.32 -28.92
C GLU A 202 44.06 36.98 -30.13
N LEU A 203 44.16 37.88 -31.11
CA LEU A 203 45.08 37.72 -32.25
C LEU A 203 46.56 37.75 -31.80
N ILE A 204 46.93 38.66 -30.90
CA ILE A 204 48.29 38.76 -30.36
C ILE A 204 48.66 37.51 -29.56
N VAL A 205 47.73 37.00 -28.74
CA VAL A 205 47.94 35.76 -27.97
C VAL A 205 48.06 34.54 -28.89
N GLU A 206 47.28 34.48 -29.98
CA GLU A 206 47.38 33.38 -30.95
C GLU A 206 48.69 33.41 -31.74
N ASP A 207 49.16 34.60 -32.14
CA ASP A 207 50.49 34.79 -32.75
C ASP A 207 51.62 34.44 -31.76
N ALA A 208 51.48 34.81 -30.48
CA ALA A 208 52.43 34.45 -29.43
C ALA A 208 52.45 32.93 -29.15
N LYS A 209 51.31 32.23 -29.25
CA LYS A 209 51.26 30.76 -29.19
C LYS A 209 51.98 30.11 -30.37
N GLN A 210 51.85 30.66 -31.58
CA GLN A 210 52.58 30.15 -32.75
C GLN A 210 54.10 30.30 -32.62
N ARG A 211 54.54 31.25 -31.78
CA ARG A 211 55.95 31.47 -31.44
C ARG A 211 56.43 30.64 -30.24
N ASP A 212 55.61 29.70 -29.75
CA ASP A 212 55.87 28.86 -28.58
C ASP A 212 56.23 29.66 -27.32
N ASP A 213 55.58 30.82 -27.10
CA ASP A 213 55.76 31.57 -25.86
C ASP A 213 55.17 30.76 -24.69
N PRO A 214 55.99 30.42 -23.66
CA PRO A 214 55.55 29.61 -22.54
C PRO A 214 54.34 30.20 -21.82
N LEU A 215 54.15 31.53 -21.79
CA LEU A 215 53.00 32.14 -21.10
C LEU A 215 51.72 32.07 -21.94
N ALA A 216 51.82 32.30 -23.25
CA ALA A 216 50.68 32.31 -24.17
C ALA A 216 50.07 30.91 -24.37
N CYS A 217 50.89 29.85 -24.30
CA CYS A 217 50.44 28.46 -24.40
C CYS A 217 49.48 28.03 -23.28
N HIS A 218 49.51 28.69 -22.11
CA HIS A 218 48.60 28.39 -21.00
C HIS A 218 47.23 29.07 -21.14
N ILE A 219 47.10 30.08 -21.99
CA ILE A 219 45.85 30.81 -22.22
C ILE A 219 44.99 30.03 -23.24
N VAL A 220 43.91 29.41 -22.77
CA VAL A 220 43.04 28.60 -23.63
C VAL A 220 42.03 29.48 -24.37
N LYS A 221 41.39 30.41 -23.66
CA LYS A 221 40.33 31.24 -24.24
C LYS A 221 40.17 32.56 -23.47
N LEU A 222 39.98 33.66 -24.21
CA LEU A 222 39.58 34.94 -23.64
C LEU A 222 38.07 35.14 -23.91
N LYS A 223 37.30 35.49 -22.87
CA LYS A 223 35.86 35.76 -22.97
C LYS A 223 35.60 37.24 -22.76
N LEU A 224 35.46 37.95 -23.89
CA LEU A 224 35.22 39.40 -23.97
C LEU A 224 33.96 39.86 -23.22
N GLN A 225 32.87 39.11 -23.36
CA GLN A 225 31.54 39.54 -22.88
C GLN A 225 31.43 39.58 -21.36
N THR A 226 32.35 38.91 -20.65
CA THR A 226 32.32 38.78 -19.19
C THR A 226 33.64 39.17 -18.53
N SER A 227 34.59 39.74 -19.28
CA SER A 227 35.94 40.06 -18.80
C SER A 227 36.62 38.89 -18.06
N GLN A 228 36.54 37.68 -18.64
CA GLN A 228 37.10 36.46 -18.04
C GLN A 228 38.14 35.82 -18.96
N ALA A 229 39.22 35.29 -18.39
CA ALA A 229 40.22 34.48 -19.11
C ALA A 229 40.20 33.03 -18.59
N VAL A 230 40.24 32.06 -19.49
CA VAL A 230 40.34 30.63 -19.18
C VAL A 230 41.79 30.20 -19.34
N ILE A 231 42.42 29.85 -18.24
CA ILE A 231 43.82 29.43 -18.17
C ILE A 231 43.86 27.93 -17.85
N ARG A 232 44.74 27.19 -18.54
CA ARG A 232 44.99 25.78 -18.24
C ARG A 232 46.24 25.66 -17.38
N LEU A 233 46.03 25.36 -16.10
CA LEU A 233 47.09 24.99 -15.17
C LEU A 233 47.31 23.47 -15.27
N LYS A 234 48.56 23.07 -15.36
CA LYS A 234 48.97 21.66 -15.36
C LYS A 234 49.68 21.34 -14.05
#